data_AF-A0A969Z8I4-F1
#
_entry.id   AF-A0A969Z8I4-F1
#
_cell.length_a   1.000
_cell.length_b   1.000
_cell.length_c   1.000
_cell.angle_alpha   90.00
_cell.angle_beta   90.00
_cell.angle_gamma   90.00
#
_symmetry.space_group_name_H-M   'P 1'
#
loop_
_entity.id
_entity.type
_entity.pdbx_description
1 polymer ?
#
loop_
_entity_poly.entity_id
_entity_poly.type
_entity_poly.pdbx_seq_one_letter_code
_entity_poly.pdbx_strand_id
1 'polypeptide(L)'
;MNQDKRCLGCGAILSLDKNEVGYTKNLEMDFCQACFRLKHYRKVEKHVHPNVIPKIEPNSLVLVVTSVMYLDLVFSYPIKRYSDSAKIVYVINQLDLLPHQTNYEYLYQRLRKEANVYHAPYDDILLMSSTSIEDIRKLREYIKTYNTKNVYLFGVQNSGKTTIFNALTNQDLTLTDVKAGLTQDKITKKVDGYYLHDLPGLFQGGYLHEIMPYEEYRKIIPLTEFKPVIYQVKEDQAFLINKFVSINYLKGSDDSIVFYTNNLDIKRVNPNNLKSQFNQVFDYTKTNFKLNKKKKYQITLADFGLVHLNGPATIEITYPKGLHISLKEAFFL
;
A
#
# COMPACT_ATOMS: atom_id res chain seq x y z
N MET A 1 -9.71 42.73 -7.73
CA MET A 1 -10.06 41.33 -7.45
C MET A 1 -8.82 40.50 -7.74
N ASN A 2 -8.05 40.11 -6.71
CA ASN A 2 -6.90 39.23 -6.92
C ASN A 2 -7.43 37.85 -7.30
N GLN A 3 -7.09 37.39 -8.50
CA GLN A 3 -7.27 35.98 -8.83
C GLN A 3 -6.25 35.17 -8.03
N ASP A 4 -6.74 34.25 -7.20
CA ASP A 4 -5.89 33.30 -6.50
C ASP A 4 -5.22 32.37 -7.53
N LYS A 5 -4.01 32.72 -7.96
CA LYS A 5 -3.23 31.95 -8.95
C LYS A 5 -2.97 30.56 -8.38
N ARG A 6 -3.29 29.52 -9.16
CA ARG A 6 -3.13 28.12 -8.78
C ARG A 6 -1.85 27.54 -9.36
N CYS A 7 -1.21 26.67 -8.60
CA CYS A 7 -0.09 25.86 -9.07
C CYS A 7 -0.55 24.92 -10.18
N LEU A 8 0.12 24.93 -11.34
CA LEU A 8 -0.17 24.04 -12.48
C LEU A 8 0.15 22.56 -12.20
N GLY A 9 0.91 22.26 -11.14
CA GLY A 9 1.27 20.90 -10.75
C GLY A 9 0.27 20.21 -9.82
N CYS A 10 -0.07 20.82 -8.67
CA CYS A 10 -0.93 20.23 -7.64
C CYS A 10 -2.28 20.94 -7.44
N GLY A 11 -2.63 21.91 -8.28
CA GLY A 11 -3.90 22.63 -8.22
C GLY A 11 -4.12 23.55 -7.00
N ALA A 12 -3.19 23.56 -6.03
CA ALA A 12 -3.25 24.38 -4.83
C ALA A 12 -3.16 25.88 -5.16
N ILE A 13 -3.81 26.71 -4.35
CA ILE A 13 -3.65 28.17 -4.41
C ILE A 13 -2.20 28.48 -4.03
N LEU A 14 -1.52 29.30 -4.81
CA LEU A 14 -0.15 29.68 -4.52
C LEU A 14 -0.14 30.54 -3.25
N SER A 15 0.71 30.16 -2.30
CA SER A 15 0.90 30.84 -1.03
C SER A 15 2.36 31.21 -0.84
N LEU A 16 2.62 32.29 -0.08
CA LEU A 16 3.97 32.66 0.36
C LEU A 16 4.31 32.03 1.73
N ASP A 17 3.36 31.36 2.39
CA ASP A 17 3.62 30.64 3.63
C ASP A 17 4.31 29.30 3.35
N LYS A 18 5.50 29.11 3.93
CA LYS A 18 6.32 27.90 3.83
C LYS A 18 5.62 26.64 4.35
N ASN A 19 4.63 26.80 5.23
CA ASN A 19 3.92 25.71 5.87
C ASN A 19 2.60 25.36 5.14
N GLU A 20 2.18 26.15 4.16
CA GLU A 20 0.94 25.93 3.41
C GLU A 20 1.15 25.15 2.11
N VAL A 21 0.12 24.39 1.71
CA VAL A 21 0.09 23.74 0.40
C VAL A 21 0.00 24.81 -0.67
N GLY A 22 0.87 24.72 -1.68
CA GLY A 22 0.99 25.77 -2.70
C GLY A 22 2.10 26.78 -2.39
N TYR A 23 2.91 26.55 -1.34
CA TYR A 23 4.07 27.40 -1.05
C TYR A 23 4.93 27.64 -2.29
N THR A 24 5.15 28.91 -2.62
CA THR A 24 6.06 29.38 -3.66
C THR A 24 6.88 30.55 -3.12
N LYS A 25 8.06 30.77 -3.72
CA LYS A 25 8.89 31.94 -3.40
C LYS A 25 8.30 33.25 -3.95
N ASN A 26 7.45 33.16 -4.99
CA ASN A 26 6.76 34.28 -5.61
C ASN A 26 5.45 33.77 -6.22
N LEU A 27 4.36 34.52 -6.03
CA LEU A 27 3.02 34.24 -6.57
C LEU A 27 2.94 34.31 -8.10
N GLU A 28 3.94 34.91 -8.77
CA GLU A 28 4.03 34.92 -10.23
C GLU A 28 4.50 33.58 -10.83
N MET A 29 5.01 32.66 -10.01
CA MET A 29 5.45 31.34 -10.47
C MET A 29 4.26 30.49 -10.95
N ASP A 30 4.52 29.53 -11.84
CA ASP A 30 3.50 28.60 -12.32
C ASP A 30 3.39 27.33 -11.47
N PHE A 31 4.40 27.06 -10.64
CA PHE A 31 4.47 25.87 -9.79
C PHE A 31 4.81 26.27 -8.35
N CYS A 32 4.22 25.58 -7.38
CA CYS A 32 4.69 25.62 -5.99
C CYS A 32 6.07 24.95 -5.88
N GLN A 33 6.80 25.21 -4.80
CA GLN A 33 8.11 24.64 -4.52
C GLN A 33 8.10 23.10 -4.61
N ALA A 34 7.06 22.46 -4.10
CA ALA A 34 6.89 21.02 -4.15
C ALA A 34 6.86 20.50 -5.61
N CYS A 35 5.97 21.06 -6.42
CA CYS A 35 5.80 20.68 -7.82
C CYS A 35 7.02 21.06 -8.67
N PHE A 36 7.63 22.21 -8.42
CA PHE A 36 8.85 22.63 -9.09
C PHE A 36 9.99 21.65 -8.81
N ARG A 37 10.20 21.25 -7.55
CA ARG A 37 11.26 20.32 -7.18
C ARG A 37 10.98 18.90 -7.64
N LEU A 38 9.71 18.50 -7.65
CA LEU A 38 9.28 17.23 -8.24
C LEU A 38 9.55 17.19 -9.74
N LYS A 39 9.21 18.26 -10.47
CA LYS A 39 9.39 18.38 -11.92
C LYS A 39 10.87 18.41 -12.33
N HIS A 40 11.69 19.19 -11.63
CA HIS A 40 13.08 19.45 -12.03
C HIS A 40 14.10 18.52 -11.36
N TYR A 41 13.84 18.07 -10.13
CA TYR A 41 14.80 17.29 -9.35
C TYR A 41 14.30 15.89 -8.99
N ARG A 42 13.06 15.54 -9.35
CA ARG A 42 12.41 14.27 -8.97
C ARG A 42 12.46 13.99 -7.46
N LYS A 43 12.59 15.04 -6.65
CA LYS A 43 12.61 14.97 -5.19
C LYS A 43 11.19 15.18 -4.68
N VAL A 44 10.67 14.18 -3.96
CA VAL A 44 9.41 14.29 -3.22
C VAL A 44 9.73 14.93 -1.88
N GLU A 45 9.30 16.16 -1.65
CA GLU A 45 9.30 16.72 -0.29
C GLU A 45 8.08 16.18 0.46
N LYS A 46 8.28 15.86 1.75
CA LYS A 46 7.21 15.46 2.68
C LYS A 46 6.24 16.62 2.84
N HIS A 47 5.29 16.76 1.93
CA HIS A 47 4.06 17.45 2.22
C HIS A 47 3.15 16.45 2.91
N VAL A 48 3.18 16.48 4.23
CA VAL A 48 2.05 16.01 5.02
C VAL A 48 0.84 16.77 4.46
N HIS A 49 -0.13 16.05 3.92
CA HIS A 49 -1.45 16.59 3.65
C HIS A 49 -2.32 16.34 4.88
N PRO A 50 -2.31 17.19 5.92
CA PRO A 50 -3.45 17.23 6.78
C PRO A 50 -4.59 17.84 5.94
N ASN A 51 -5.60 17.05 5.61
CA ASN A 51 -6.96 17.53 5.30
C ASN A 51 -7.33 17.92 3.86
N VAL A 52 -6.73 17.39 2.79
CA VAL A 52 -7.49 17.29 1.53
C VAL A 52 -8.35 16.03 1.62
N ILE A 53 -9.48 16.16 2.31
CA ILE A 53 -10.54 15.15 2.33
C ILE A 53 -11.13 15.13 0.92
N PRO A 54 -10.96 14.06 0.11
CA PRO A 54 -11.58 14.02 -1.20
C PRO A 54 -13.10 14.14 -1.02
N LYS A 55 -13.70 15.12 -1.67
CA LYS A 55 -15.16 15.29 -1.68
C LYS A 55 -15.76 14.14 -2.50
N ILE A 56 -16.39 13.20 -1.79
CA ILE A 56 -17.14 12.09 -2.37
C ILE A 56 -18.61 12.49 -2.37
N GLU A 57 -19.26 12.42 -3.53
CA GLU A 57 -20.68 12.78 -3.62
C GLU A 57 -21.57 11.77 -2.87
N PRO A 58 -22.69 12.22 -2.28
CA PRO A 58 -23.70 11.32 -1.71
C PRO A 58 -24.22 10.30 -2.73
N ASN A 59 -24.73 9.15 -2.26
CA ASN A 59 -25.31 8.09 -3.10
C ASN A 59 -24.38 7.61 -4.24
N SER A 60 -23.07 7.58 -3.98
CA SER A 60 -22.05 7.10 -4.90
C SER A 60 -21.56 5.70 -4.52
N LEU A 61 -20.83 5.05 -5.43
CA LEU A 61 -20.07 3.83 -5.13
C LEU A 61 -18.61 4.21 -4.87
N VAL A 62 -18.05 3.76 -3.75
CA VAL A 62 -16.64 3.94 -3.40
C VAL A 62 -15.98 2.56 -3.42
N LEU A 63 -15.04 2.39 -4.34
CA LEU A 63 -14.17 1.23 -4.42
C LEU A 63 -12.90 1.53 -3.62
N VAL A 64 -12.79 0.91 -2.45
CA VAL A 64 -11.62 1.04 -1.56
C VAL A 64 -10.58 0.02 -2.00
N VAL A 65 -9.67 0.46 -2.87
CA VAL A 65 -8.65 -0.39 -3.48
C VAL A 65 -7.46 -0.54 -2.54
N THR A 66 -7.14 -1.78 -2.18
CA THR A 66 -6.01 -2.15 -1.32
C THR A 66 -5.21 -3.28 -1.95
N SER A 67 -3.88 -3.16 -1.96
CA SER A 67 -2.99 -4.24 -2.38
C SER A 67 -3.00 -5.39 -1.36
N VAL A 68 -2.78 -6.62 -1.81
CA VAL A 68 -2.42 -7.74 -0.93
C VAL A 68 -1.19 -7.46 -0.03
N MET A 69 -0.36 -6.48 -0.37
CA MET A 69 0.76 -6.03 0.48
C MET A 69 0.34 -5.20 1.68
N TYR A 70 -0.86 -4.62 1.66
CA TYR A 70 -1.35 -3.67 2.67
C TYR A 70 -2.57 -4.24 3.44
N LEU A 71 -2.70 -5.56 3.50
CA LEU A 71 -3.84 -6.22 4.15
C LEU A 71 -3.96 -5.91 5.65
N ASP A 72 -2.85 -5.60 6.31
CA ASP A 72 -2.85 -5.18 7.72
C ASP A 72 -3.47 -3.78 7.94
N LEU A 73 -3.59 -2.99 6.87
CA LEU A 73 -4.16 -1.63 6.90
C LEU A 73 -5.53 -1.51 6.22
N VAL A 74 -6.03 -2.57 5.56
CA VAL A 74 -7.23 -2.54 4.70
C VAL A 74 -8.44 -1.87 5.35
N PHE A 75 -8.69 -2.11 6.65
CA PHE A 75 -9.83 -1.55 7.39
C PHE A 75 -9.48 -0.39 8.34
N SER A 76 -8.26 0.15 8.24
CA SER A 76 -7.80 1.25 9.11
C SER A 76 -8.33 2.62 8.69
N TYR A 77 -8.81 2.77 7.45
CA TYR A 77 -9.25 4.05 6.92
C TYR A 77 -10.76 4.26 7.13
N PRO A 78 -11.19 5.35 7.79
CA PRO A 78 -12.59 5.59 8.13
C PRO A 78 -13.38 6.20 6.97
N ILE A 79 -13.67 5.41 5.93
CA ILE A 79 -14.31 5.84 4.68
C ILE A 79 -15.63 6.60 4.87
N LYS A 80 -16.44 6.24 5.87
CA LYS A 80 -17.71 6.94 6.14
C LYS A 80 -17.55 8.42 6.46
N ARG A 81 -16.40 8.85 7.00
CA ARG A 81 -16.11 10.28 7.22
C ARG A 81 -16.08 11.09 5.91
N TYR A 82 -15.90 10.43 4.77
CA TYR A 82 -15.82 11.06 3.46
C TYR A 82 -17.17 11.09 2.74
N SER A 83 -18.11 10.18 3.06
CA SER A 83 -19.52 10.20 2.60
C SER A 83 -20.37 9.20 3.39
N ASP A 84 -21.37 9.67 4.14
CA ASP A 84 -22.22 8.82 4.99
C ASP A 84 -23.21 7.94 4.20
N SER A 85 -23.55 8.32 2.97
CA SER A 85 -24.52 7.61 2.10
C SER A 85 -23.87 6.83 0.96
N ALA A 86 -22.53 6.80 0.91
CA ALA A 86 -21.82 6.03 -0.10
C ALA A 86 -21.94 4.52 0.16
N LYS A 87 -22.08 3.78 -0.93
CA LYS A 87 -21.89 2.33 -0.98
C LYS A 87 -20.40 2.04 -0.99
N ILE A 88 -19.94 1.13 -0.14
CA ILE A 88 -18.51 0.88 0.09
C ILE A 88 -18.18 -0.55 -0.30
N VAL A 89 -17.33 -0.72 -1.31
CA VAL A 89 -16.84 -2.04 -1.72
C VAL A 89 -15.33 -2.04 -1.57
N TYR A 90 -14.81 -2.98 -0.78
CA TYR A 90 -13.37 -3.17 -0.67
C TYR A 90 -12.89 -4.00 -1.84
N VAL A 91 -11.86 -3.52 -2.53
CA VAL A 91 -11.25 -4.21 -3.68
C VAL A 91 -9.83 -4.59 -3.30
N ILE A 92 -9.63 -5.87 -3.01
CA ILE A 92 -8.33 -6.45 -2.70
C ILE A 92 -7.64 -6.79 -4.02
N ASN A 93 -6.74 -5.91 -4.44
CA ASN A 93 -6.06 -5.96 -5.72
C ASN A 93 -4.67 -6.61 -5.61
N GLN A 94 -4.07 -6.88 -6.76
CA GLN A 94 -2.74 -7.47 -6.92
C GLN A 94 -2.66 -8.92 -6.40
N LEU A 95 -3.75 -9.69 -6.52
CA LEU A 95 -3.73 -11.11 -6.19
C LEU A 95 -2.66 -11.90 -6.95
N ASP A 96 -2.24 -11.43 -8.12
CA ASP A 96 -1.15 -12.00 -8.93
C ASP A 96 0.22 -11.96 -8.24
N LEU A 97 0.37 -11.18 -7.16
CA LEU A 97 1.56 -11.25 -6.30
C LEU A 97 1.53 -12.47 -5.37
N LEU A 98 0.36 -12.97 -4.99
CA LEU A 98 0.27 -14.12 -4.10
C LEU A 98 0.59 -15.41 -4.87
N PRO A 99 1.19 -16.43 -4.23
CA PRO A 99 1.43 -17.72 -4.87
C PRO A 99 0.15 -18.29 -5.48
N HIS A 100 0.21 -18.88 -6.67
CA HIS A 100 -0.95 -19.41 -7.40
C HIS A 100 -1.76 -20.46 -6.61
N GLN A 101 -1.15 -21.11 -5.62
CA GLN A 101 -1.78 -22.09 -4.73
C GLN A 101 -2.54 -21.45 -3.56
N THR A 102 -2.54 -20.12 -3.48
CA THR A 102 -3.19 -19.38 -2.39
C THR A 102 -4.68 -19.71 -2.36
N ASN A 103 -5.15 -20.11 -1.18
CA ASN A 103 -6.57 -20.34 -0.95
C ASN A 103 -7.32 -19.00 -0.80
N TYR A 104 -7.92 -18.51 -1.88
CA TYR A 104 -8.66 -17.25 -1.87
C TYR A 104 -9.94 -17.27 -1.03
N GLU A 105 -10.56 -18.44 -0.82
CA GLU A 105 -11.70 -18.55 0.10
C GLU A 105 -11.24 -18.30 1.55
N TYR A 106 -10.10 -18.88 1.95
CA TYR A 106 -9.52 -18.60 3.26
C TYR A 106 -9.20 -17.10 3.42
N LEU A 107 -8.57 -16.48 2.40
CA LEU A 107 -8.28 -15.05 2.38
C LEU A 107 -9.54 -14.20 2.54
N TYR A 108 -10.59 -14.51 1.77
CA TYR A 108 -11.87 -13.83 1.85
C TYR A 108 -12.49 -13.94 3.26
N GLN A 109 -12.55 -15.15 3.82
CA GLN A 109 -13.08 -15.35 5.18
C GLN A 109 -12.24 -14.62 6.23
N ARG A 110 -10.92 -14.56 6.05
CA ARG A 110 -10.02 -13.87 6.97
C ARG A 110 -10.20 -12.35 6.90
N LEU A 111 -10.41 -11.80 5.71
CA LEU A 111 -10.78 -10.40 5.50
C LEU A 111 -12.12 -10.06 6.16
N ARG A 112 -13.15 -10.89 6.02
CA ARG A 112 -14.44 -10.69 6.70
C ARG A 112 -14.29 -10.67 8.23
N LYS A 113 -13.46 -11.58 8.78
CA LYS A 113 -13.13 -11.57 10.21
C LYS A 113 -12.44 -10.28 10.64
N GLU A 114 -11.47 -9.78 9.87
CA GLU A 114 -10.85 -8.49 10.16
C GLU A 114 -11.86 -7.34 10.06
N ALA A 115 -12.70 -7.30 9.04
CA ALA A 115 -13.72 -6.26 8.88
C ALA A 115 -14.63 -6.18 10.13
N ASN A 116 -15.04 -7.33 10.67
CA ASN A 116 -15.82 -7.41 11.90
C ASN A 116 -15.05 -6.86 13.12
N VAL A 117 -13.76 -7.16 13.23
CA VAL A 117 -12.89 -6.65 14.33
C VAL A 117 -12.76 -5.12 14.27
N TYR A 118 -12.67 -4.55 13.06
CA TYR A 118 -12.58 -3.11 12.85
C TYR A 118 -13.94 -2.41 12.83
N HIS A 119 -15.05 -3.15 12.93
CA HIS A 119 -16.40 -2.66 12.67
C HIS A 119 -16.50 -1.89 11.35
N ALA A 120 -15.76 -2.36 10.34
CA ALA A 120 -15.66 -1.70 9.05
C ALA A 120 -16.99 -1.82 8.30
N PRO A 121 -17.59 -0.70 7.86
CA PRO A 121 -18.78 -0.75 7.03
C PRO A 121 -18.39 -1.10 5.60
N TYR A 122 -19.05 -2.12 5.04
CA TYR A 122 -18.89 -2.49 3.64
C TYR A 122 -20.16 -3.17 3.11
N ASP A 123 -20.43 -2.97 1.83
CA ASP A 123 -21.44 -3.71 1.08
C ASP A 123 -20.85 -5.03 0.54
N ASP A 124 -19.58 -5.02 0.10
CA ASP A 124 -18.90 -6.22 -0.38
C ASP A 124 -17.36 -6.15 -0.29
N ILE A 125 -16.70 -7.31 -0.46
CA ILE A 125 -15.26 -7.45 -0.60
C ILE A 125 -14.97 -8.25 -1.87
N LEU A 126 -14.31 -7.62 -2.84
CA LEU A 126 -13.88 -8.24 -4.09
C LEU A 126 -12.40 -8.56 -4.03
N LEU A 127 -12.01 -9.75 -4.51
CA LEU A 127 -10.61 -10.11 -4.73
C LEU A 127 -10.32 -10.09 -6.22
N MET A 128 -9.23 -9.45 -6.64
CA MET A 128 -8.89 -9.32 -8.05
C MET A 128 -7.40 -9.10 -8.33
N SER A 129 -7.03 -9.26 -9.58
CA SER A 129 -5.84 -8.67 -10.15
C SER A 129 -6.20 -7.68 -11.26
N SER A 130 -5.73 -6.43 -11.15
CA SER A 130 -5.91 -5.41 -12.19
C SER A 130 -5.15 -5.71 -13.49
N THR A 131 -4.26 -6.71 -13.50
CA THR A 131 -3.60 -7.18 -14.73
C THR A 131 -4.41 -8.28 -15.44
N SER A 132 -5.42 -8.84 -14.78
CA SER A 132 -6.35 -9.83 -15.35
C SER A 132 -7.49 -9.13 -16.10
N ILE A 133 -7.56 -9.35 -17.42
CA ILE A 133 -8.66 -8.84 -18.27
C ILE A 133 -10.02 -9.36 -17.78
N GLU A 134 -10.06 -10.61 -17.34
CA GLU A 134 -11.28 -11.25 -16.84
C GLU A 134 -11.77 -10.62 -15.53
N ASP A 135 -10.86 -10.28 -14.61
CA ASP A 135 -11.22 -9.62 -13.36
C ASP A 135 -11.69 -8.18 -13.60
N ILE A 136 -11.05 -7.46 -14.53
CA ILE A 136 -11.51 -6.13 -14.95
C ILE A 136 -12.91 -6.21 -15.57
N ARG A 137 -13.18 -7.22 -16.40
CA ARG A 137 -14.50 -7.47 -16.99
C ARG A 137 -15.54 -7.73 -15.90
N LYS A 138 -15.24 -8.61 -14.94
CA LYS A 138 -16.13 -8.89 -13.79
C LYS A 138 -16.38 -7.65 -12.94
N LEU A 139 -15.34 -6.86 -12.65
CA LEU A 139 -15.46 -5.61 -11.89
C LEU A 139 -16.36 -4.61 -12.62
N ARG A 140 -16.20 -4.47 -13.94
CA ARG A 140 -17.03 -3.57 -14.78
C ARG A 140 -18.50 -3.96 -14.72
N GLU A 141 -18.82 -5.24 -14.86
CA GLU A 141 -20.20 -5.74 -14.76
C GLU A 141 -20.77 -5.58 -13.34
N TYR A 142 -19.95 -5.82 -12.31
CA TYR A 142 -20.33 -5.63 -10.92
C TYR A 142 -20.65 -4.16 -10.60
N ILE A 143 -19.83 -3.20 -11.07
CA ILE A 143 -20.08 -1.77 -10.86
C ILE A 143 -21.46 -1.36 -11.44
N LYS A 144 -21.84 -1.91 -12.60
CA LYS A 144 -23.13 -1.60 -13.25
C LYS A 144 -24.34 -1.99 -12.40
N THR A 145 -24.23 -2.97 -11.51
CA THR A 145 -25.36 -3.41 -10.66
C THR A 145 -25.76 -2.34 -9.63
N TYR A 146 -24.90 -1.36 -9.33
CA TYR A 146 -25.19 -0.29 -8.37
C TYR A 146 -26.01 0.87 -8.95
N ASN A 147 -26.13 0.97 -10.28
CA ASN A 147 -26.88 2.03 -10.98
C ASN A 147 -26.61 3.46 -10.44
N THR A 148 -25.34 3.76 -10.12
CA THR A 148 -24.89 5.06 -9.61
C THR A 148 -24.33 5.95 -10.72
N LYS A 149 -24.46 7.28 -10.55
CA LYS A 149 -23.83 8.25 -11.45
C LYS A 149 -22.33 8.43 -11.20
N ASN A 150 -21.85 8.17 -9.99
CA ASN A 150 -20.45 8.40 -9.62
C ASN A 150 -19.85 7.17 -8.94
N VAL A 151 -18.65 6.80 -9.41
CA VAL A 151 -17.83 5.71 -8.88
C VAL A 151 -16.46 6.26 -8.53
N TYR A 152 -16.02 6.12 -7.28
CA TYR A 152 -14.74 6.65 -6.79
C TYR A 152 -13.77 5.52 -6.48
N LEU A 153 -12.57 5.58 -7.05
CA LEU A 153 -11.44 4.75 -6.61
C LEU A 153 -10.73 5.46 -5.47
N PHE A 154 -10.69 4.83 -4.31
CA PHE A 154 -10.08 5.36 -3.09
C PHE A 154 -9.08 4.36 -2.51
N GLY A 155 -8.03 4.82 -1.82
CA GLY A 155 -7.09 3.95 -1.12
C GLY A 155 -5.66 4.46 -1.11
N VAL A 156 -4.78 3.72 -0.43
CA VAL A 156 -3.35 4.05 -0.29
C VAL A 156 -2.63 4.14 -1.63
N GLN A 157 -1.51 4.86 -1.66
CA GLN A 157 -0.60 4.83 -2.81
C GLN A 157 -0.15 3.40 -3.11
N ASN A 158 0.12 3.13 -4.40
CA ASN A 158 0.54 1.82 -4.91
C ASN A 158 -0.47 0.66 -4.76
N SER A 159 -1.73 0.91 -4.37
CA SER A 159 -2.76 -0.14 -4.35
C SER A 159 -3.30 -0.57 -5.72
N GLY A 160 -2.89 0.11 -6.80
CA GLY A 160 -3.31 -0.18 -8.16
C GLY A 160 -4.58 0.54 -8.64
N LYS A 161 -5.02 1.61 -7.95
CA LYS A 161 -6.16 2.45 -8.36
C LYS A 161 -6.05 2.93 -9.81
N THR A 162 -4.94 3.57 -10.17
CA THR A 162 -4.72 4.12 -11.52
C THR A 162 -4.68 3.01 -12.58
N THR A 163 -4.15 1.83 -12.25
CA THR A 163 -4.19 0.66 -13.15
C THR A 163 -5.63 0.22 -13.41
N ILE A 164 -6.45 0.12 -12.37
CA ILE A 164 -7.89 -0.18 -12.49
C ILE A 164 -8.62 0.92 -13.28
N PHE A 165 -8.33 2.19 -13.01
CA PHE A 165 -8.92 3.33 -13.72
C PHE A 165 -8.66 3.26 -15.23
N ASN A 166 -7.40 3.04 -15.62
CA ASN A 166 -7.01 2.96 -17.03
C ASN A 166 -7.68 1.75 -17.70
N ALA A 167 -7.67 0.59 -17.03
CA ALA A 167 -8.28 -0.64 -17.55
C ALA A 167 -9.80 -0.51 -17.73
N LEU A 168 -10.53 0.15 -16.82
CA LEU A 168 -11.97 0.38 -16.94
C LEU A 168 -12.34 1.42 -18.00
N THR A 169 -11.43 2.35 -18.32
CA THR A 169 -11.72 3.47 -19.23
C THR A 169 -11.29 3.22 -20.67
N ASN A 170 -10.87 2.00 -21.02
CA ASN A 170 -10.45 1.57 -22.36
C ASN A 170 -9.44 2.54 -23.02
N GLN A 171 -8.52 3.15 -22.26
CA GLN A 171 -7.35 3.77 -22.88
C GLN A 171 -6.40 2.66 -23.31
N ASP A 172 -5.89 2.74 -24.54
CA ASP A 172 -4.85 1.82 -25.01
C ASP A 172 -3.75 1.69 -23.97
N LEU A 173 -3.28 0.44 -23.81
CA LEU A 173 -2.29 -0.03 -22.83
C LEU A 173 -0.87 0.55 -23.05
N THR A 174 -0.73 1.84 -23.36
CA THR A 174 0.52 2.54 -23.13
C THR A 174 0.59 2.86 -21.64
N LEU A 175 1.26 1.98 -20.90
CA LEU A 175 1.71 2.11 -19.50
C LEU A 175 2.48 3.42 -19.18
N THR A 176 2.53 4.40 -20.08
CA THR A 176 3.54 5.46 -20.11
C THR A 176 3.08 6.84 -19.65
N ASP A 177 1.79 7.18 -19.61
CA ASP A 177 1.43 8.61 -19.46
C ASP A 177 0.85 9.03 -18.10
N VAL A 178 0.62 8.08 -17.18
CA VAL A 178 0.30 8.41 -15.78
C VAL A 178 1.12 7.51 -14.88
N LYS A 179 2.10 8.07 -14.17
CA LYS A 179 2.87 7.33 -13.15
C LYS A 179 1.89 6.79 -12.10
N ALA A 180 1.59 5.49 -12.18
CA ALA A 180 0.83 4.78 -11.16
C ALA A 180 1.46 5.04 -9.79
N GLY A 181 0.67 5.57 -8.85
CA GLY A 181 1.12 5.90 -7.49
C GLY A 181 1.30 7.40 -7.18
N LEU A 182 1.25 8.30 -8.19
CA LEU A 182 1.46 9.74 -8.00
C LEU A 182 0.27 10.63 -8.41
N THR A 183 -0.95 10.10 -8.46
CA THR A 183 -2.16 10.90 -8.76
C THR A 183 -2.30 12.02 -7.71
N GLN A 184 -2.00 13.26 -8.09
CA GLN A 184 -2.08 14.44 -7.19
C GLN A 184 -3.44 15.14 -7.28
N ASP A 185 -4.15 14.99 -8.40
CA ASP A 185 -5.48 15.56 -8.65
C ASP A 185 -6.50 14.47 -9.00
N LYS A 186 -7.77 14.69 -8.66
CA LYS A 186 -8.88 13.80 -9.04
C LYS A 186 -8.98 13.74 -10.57
N ILE A 187 -8.77 12.56 -11.16
CA ILE A 187 -9.00 12.33 -12.59
C ILE A 187 -10.43 11.80 -12.76
N THR A 188 -11.17 12.30 -13.74
CA THR A 188 -12.56 11.90 -13.99
C THR A 188 -12.79 11.53 -15.44
N LYS A 189 -13.46 10.41 -15.70
CA LYS A 189 -13.86 9.98 -17.05
C LYS A 189 -15.24 9.34 -17.05
N LYS A 190 -16.01 9.58 -18.11
CA LYS A 190 -17.34 8.95 -18.29
C LYS A 190 -17.16 7.55 -18.88
N VAL A 191 -17.74 6.54 -18.25
CA VAL A 191 -17.69 5.12 -18.63
C VAL A 191 -19.08 4.52 -18.44
N ASP A 192 -19.63 3.83 -19.43
CA ASP A 192 -20.90 3.08 -19.33
C ASP A 192 -22.05 3.81 -18.63
N GLY A 193 -22.18 5.12 -18.85
CA GLY A 193 -23.24 5.95 -18.27
C GLY A 193 -22.96 6.55 -16.89
N TYR A 194 -21.86 6.18 -16.23
CA TYR A 194 -21.40 6.75 -14.95
C TYR A 194 -20.10 7.55 -15.11
N TYR A 195 -19.72 8.33 -14.10
CA TYR A 195 -18.43 8.99 -13.98
C TYR A 195 -17.53 8.17 -13.05
N LEU A 196 -16.38 7.74 -13.57
CA LEU A 196 -15.31 7.11 -12.80
C LEU A 196 -14.32 8.17 -12.35
N HIS A 197 -14.00 8.19 -11.06
CA HIS A 197 -13.06 9.13 -10.45
C HIS A 197 -11.86 8.38 -9.84
N ASP A 198 -10.64 8.63 -10.30
CA ASP A 198 -9.42 8.23 -9.59
C ASP A 198 -9.08 9.32 -8.57
N LEU A 199 -9.19 9.02 -7.27
CA LEU A 199 -8.85 9.97 -6.21
C LEU A 199 -7.35 9.90 -5.90
N PRO A 200 -6.73 11.03 -5.50
CA PRO A 200 -5.36 11.01 -5.02
C PRO A 200 -5.14 9.94 -3.96
N GLY A 201 -4.05 9.17 -4.11
CA GLY A 201 -3.75 8.09 -3.19
C GLY A 201 -3.41 8.63 -1.80
N LEU A 202 -3.96 8.00 -0.75
CA LEU A 202 -3.58 8.34 0.61
C LEU A 202 -2.09 8.06 0.81
N PHE A 203 -1.34 9.08 1.21
CA PHE A 203 0.03 8.91 1.66
C PHE A 203 0.00 8.10 2.96
N GLN A 204 0.83 7.08 3.00
CA GLN A 204 1.00 6.25 4.17
C GLN A 204 2.50 6.21 4.46
N GLY A 205 2.83 6.62 5.68
CA GLY A 205 4.21 6.66 6.15
C GLY A 205 4.76 5.26 6.40
N GLY A 206 6.08 5.18 6.47
CA GLY A 206 6.82 3.98 6.78
C GLY A 206 7.00 2.98 5.64
N TYR A 207 7.01 3.47 4.42
CA TYR A 207 7.37 2.66 3.25
C TYR A 207 8.77 2.98 2.74
N LEU A 208 9.28 2.14 1.83
CA LEU A 208 10.66 2.26 1.35
C LEU A 208 10.99 3.64 0.76
N HIS A 209 10.01 4.30 0.13
CA HIS A 209 10.19 5.63 -0.45
C HIS A 209 10.57 6.72 0.56
N GLU A 210 10.32 6.51 1.85
CA GLU A 210 10.71 7.47 2.90
C GLU A 210 12.16 7.30 3.37
N ILE A 211 12.72 6.11 3.21
CA ILE A 211 14.05 5.76 3.74
C ILE A 211 15.09 5.56 2.64
N MET A 212 14.68 5.44 1.38
CA MET A 212 15.53 5.04 0.28
C MET A 212 15.17 5.81 -1.00
N PRO A 213 16.14 6.16 -1.87
CA PRO A 213 15.86 6.79 -3.16
C PRO A 213 15.16 5.82 -4.12
N TYR A 214 14.39 6.38 -5.07
CA TYR A 214 13.61 5.60 -6.08
C TYR A 214 14.43 4.54 -6.81
N GLU A 215 15.67 4.86 -7.18
CA GLU A 215 16.54 3.95 -7.94
C GLU A 215 16.93 2.70 -7.17
N GLU A 216 16.88 2.75 -5.84
CA GLU A 216 17.16 1.61 -4.98
C GLU A 216 15.87 0.88 -4.63
N TYR A 217 14.82 1.59 -4.14
CA TYR A 217 13.64 0.88 -3.65
C TYR A 217 12.81 0.22 -4.75
N ARG A 218 12.84 0.75 -5.99
CA ARG A 218 12.14 0.13 -7.13
C ARG A 218 12.64 -1.29 -7.44
N LYS A 219 13.84 -1.65 -6.97
CA LYS A 219 14.43 -2.99 -7.12
C LYS A 219 13.94 -3.98 -6.06
N ILE A 220 13.35 -3.47 -4.98
CA ILE A 220 12.93 -4.23 -3.79
C ILE A 220 11.41 -4.48 -3.82
N ILE A 221 10.63 -3.57 -4.42
CA ILE A 221 9.18 -3.71 -4.55
C ILE A 221 8.84 -4.97 -5.40
N PRO A 222 7.91 -5.82 -4.94
CA PRO A 222 7.48 -6.99 -5.69
C PRO A 222 6.65 -6.59 -6.91
N LEU A 223 7.02 -7.16 -8.07
CA LEU A 223 6.36 -6.92 -9.37
C LEU A 223 5.81 -8.21 -10.00
N THR A 224 6.04 -9.36 -9.38
CA THR A 224 5.66 -10.68 -9.89
C THR A 224 5.16 -11.55 -8.74
N GLU A 225 4.58 -12.70 -9.06
CA GLU A 225 4.22 -13.73 -8.07
C GLU A 225 5.38 -14.00 -7.08
N PHE A 226 5.05 -14.03 -5.79
CA PHE A 226 5.98 -14.42 -4.74
C PHE A 226 6.38 -15.87 -4.91
N LYS A 227 7.69 -16.12 -4.92
CA LYS A 227 8.25 -17.46 -4.78
C LYS A 227 8.57 -17.70 -3.30
N PRO A 228 7.78 -18.53 -2.58
CA PRO A 228 7.98 -18.70 -1.14
C PRO A 228 9.36 -19.28 -0.85
N VAL A 229 10.13 -18.62 0.02
CA VAL A 229 11.40 -19.14 0.53
C VAL A 229 11.18 -19.65 1.94
N ILE A 230 11.37 -20.95 2.14
CA ILE A 230 11.05 -21.64 3.39
C ILE A 230 12.35 -21.99 4.12
N TYR A 231 12.44 -21.65 5.40
CA TYR A 231 13.50 -22.10 6.28
C TYR A 231 12.92 -22.80 7.50
N GLN A 232 13.54 -23.91 7.90
CA GLN A 232 13.38 -24.44 9.25
C GLN A 232 14.08 -23.49 10.23
N VAL A 233 13.36 -23.07 11.26
CA VAL A 233 13.84 -22.19 12.33
C VAL A 233 14.15 -23.00 13.58
N LYS A 234 15.15 -22.53 14.31
CA LYS A 234 15.50 -22.97 15.66
C LYS A 234 15.62 -21.73 16.55
N GLU A 235 15.56 -21.93 17.85
CA GLU A 235 15.86 -20.87 18.82
C GLU A 235 17.25 -20.25 18.56
N ASP A 236 17.37 -18.96 18.87
CA ASP A 236 18.57 -18.15 18.67
C ASP A 236 19.08 -18.08 17.22
N GLN A 237 18.18 -18.25 16.23
CA GLN A 237 18.51 -18.09 14.81
C GLN A 237 18.02 -16.76 14.27
N ALA A 238 18.82 -16.14 13.40
CA ALA A 238 18.49 -14.88 12.74
C ALA A 238 18.42 -15.02 11.23
N PHE A 239 17.55 -14.21 10.61
CA PHE A 239 17.44 -14.05 9.17
C PHE A 239 17.65 -12.60 8.81
N LEU A 240 18.66 -12.30 8.01
CA LEU A 240 18.95 -10.98 7.47
C LEU A 240 18.42 -10.88 6.05
N ILE A 241 17.48 -9.97 5.85
CA ILE A 241 16.78 -9.70 4.59
C ILE A 241 17.41 -8.46 3.97
N ASN A 242 18.04 -8.66 2.82
CA ASN A 242 18.69 -7.66 1.98
C ASN A 242 19.59 -6.67 2.75
N LYS A 243 20.19 -7.14 3.85
CA LYS A 243 21.07 -6.38 4.76
C LYS A 243 20.44 -5.19 5.49
N PHE A 244 19.11 -5.03 5.51
CA PHE A 244 18.47 -3.92 6.22
C PHE A 244 17.28 -4.32 7.11
N VAL A 245 16.75 -5.54 7.03
CA VAL A 245 15.82 -6.05 8.05
C VAL A 245 16.36 -7.36 8.59
N SER A 246 16.30 -7.57 9.90
CA SER A 246 16.49 -8.89 10.48
C SER A 246 15.29 -9.36 11.27
N ILE A 247 15.06 -10.67 11.23
CA ILE A 247 14.12 -11.36 12.10
C ILE A 247 14.92 -12.37 12.93
N ASN A 248 15.01 -12.11 14.24
CA ASN A 248 15.58 -13.02 15.23
C ASN A 248 14.46 -13.88 15.81
N TYR A 249 14.59 -15.18 15.68
CA TYR A 249 13.73 -16.16 16.33
C TYR A 249 14.29 -16.46 17.73
N LEU A 250 13.74 -15.79 18.75
CA LEU A 250 14.27 -15.84 20.11
C LEU A 250 13.80 -17.07 20.87
N LYS A 251 12.54 -17.48 20.66
CA LYS A 251 11.95 -18.61 21.39
C LYS A 251 10.79 -19.21 20.61
N GLY A 252 10.63 -20.53 20.67
CA GLY A 252 9.49 -21.23 20.09
C GLY A 252 9.86 -22.65 19.64
N SER A 253 8.89 -23.39 19.10
CA SER A 253 9.14 -24.73 18.58
C SER A 253 9.89 -24.69 17.25
N ASP A 254 10.67 -25.74 16.98
CA ASP A 254 11.22 -26.01 15.65
C ASP A 254 10.06 -26.10 14.65
N ASP A 255 9.94 -25.06 13.82
CA ASP A 255 8.90 -24.91 12.80
C ASP A 255 9.51 -24.20 11.58
N SER A 256 8.66 -23.76 10.66
CA SER A 256 9.03 -23.05 9.46
C SER A 256 8.76 -21.55 9.57
N ILE A 257 9.67 -20.78 9.00
CA ILE A 257 9.45 -19.40 8.60
C ILE A 257 9.42 -19.35 7.07
N VAL A 258 8.43 -18.65 6.53
CA VAL A 258 8.20 -18.55 5.09
C VAL A 258 8.28 -17.09 4.68
N PHE A 259 9.17 -16.77 3.75
CA PHE A 259 9.35 -15.43 3.22
C PHE A 259 8.68 -15.32 1.85
N TYR A 260 7.82 -14.32 1.70
CA TYR A 260 7.17 -13.93 0.45
C TYR A 260 7.76 -12.57 0.05
N THR A 261 8.84 -12.62 -0.71
CA THR A 261 9.59 -11.45 -1.20
C THR A 261 10.07 -11.72 -2.63
N ASN A 262 10.28 -10.68 -3.44
CA ASN A 262 10.91 -10.84 -4.76
C ASN A 262 12.30 -10.23 -4.78
N ASN A 263 13.26 -10.96 -5.34
CA ASN A 263 14.60 -10.45 -5.62
C ASN A 263 15.38 -9.97 -4.37
N LEU A 264 15.04 -10.47 -3.18
CA LEU A 264 15.75 -10.15 -1.94
C LEU A 264 16.65 -11.30 -1.47
N ASP A 265 17.89 -10.97 -1.13
CA ASP A 265 18.82 -11.89 -0.49
C ASP A 265 18.36 -12.15 0.95
N ILE A 266 18.12 -13.42 1.30
CA ILE A 266 17.77 -13.82 2.66
C ILE A 266 18.89 -14.72 3.18
N LYS A 267 19.60 -14.23 4.20
CA LYS A 267 20.73 -14.95 4.80
C LYS A 267 20.41 -15.35 6.22
N ARG A 268 20.58 -16.64 6.50
CA ARG A 268 20.65 -17.13 7.87
C ARG A 268 21.96 -16.66 8.49
N VAL A 269 21.90 -16.01 9.64
CA VAL A 269 23.07 -15.44 10.32
C VAL A 269 23.06 -15.79 11.80
N ASN A 270 24.25 -15.83 12.41
CA ASN A 270 24.36 -15.89 13.86
C ASN A 270 23.98 -14.51 14.44
N PRO A 271 23.08 -14.42 15.45
CA PRO A 271 22.70 -13.15 16.07
C PRO A 271 23.87 -12.29 16.54
N ASN A 272 24.97 -12.89 16.99
CA ASN A 272 26.16 -12.17 17.44
C ASN A 272 26.87 -11.42 16.30
N ASN A 273 26.70 -11.88 15.05
CA ASN A 273 27.33 -11.30 13.86
C ASN A 273 26.37 -10.39 13.06
N LEU A 274 25.16 -10.13 13.54
CA LEU A 274 24.16 -9.33 12.82
C LEU A 274 24.62 -7.88 12.62
N LYS A 275 25.15 -7.26 13.68
CA LYS A 275 25.45 -5.82 13.70
C LYS A 275 26.43 -5.39 12.59
N SER A 276 27.42 -6.22 12.28
CA SER A 276 28.41 -5.94 11.22
C SER A 276 27.90 -6.21 9.81
N GLN A 277 26.80 -6.94 9.65
CA GLN A 277 26.24 -7.29 8.34
C GLN A 277 25.14 -6.35 7.86
N PHE A 278 24.62 -5.50 8.75
CA PHE A 278 23.67 -4.46 8.39
C PHE A 278 24.29 -3.38 7.52
N ASN A 279 23.49 -2.84 6.61
CA ASN A 279 23.84 -1.63 5.88
C ASN A 279 23.92 -0.46 6.87
N GLN A 280 25.11 0.15 6.98
CA GLN A 280 25.39 1.20 7.97
C GLN A 280 24.79 2.57 7.61
N VAL A 281 24.13 2.69 6.45
CA VAL A 281 23.47 3.93 6.00
C VAL A 281 22.20 4.24 6.81
N PHE A 282 21.58 3.23 7.41
CA PHE A 282 20.32 3.39 8.13
C PHE A 282 20.51 3.49 9.65
N ASP A 283 19.69 4.32 10.28
CA ASP A 283 19.45 4.22 11.72
C ASP A 283 18.46 3.09 11.99
N TYR A 284 18.81 2.15 12.87
CA TYR A 284 17.97 0.99 13.17
C TYR A 284 17.15 1.17 14.44
N THR A 285 16.01 0.49 14.48
CA THR A 285 15.18 0.25 15.66
C THR A 285 14.87 -1.24 15.79
N LYS A 286 14.37 -1.64 16.96
CA LYS A 286 14.01 -3.02 17.28
C LYS A 286 12.60 -3.09 17.84
N THR A 287 11.87 -4.12 17.45
CA THR A 287 10.53 -4.41 17.98
C THR A 287 10.42 -5.89 18.31
N ASN A 288 9.91 -6.19 19.51
CA ASN A 288 9.67 -7.55 19.96
C ASN A 288 8.21 -7.94 19.77
N PHE A 289 7.97 -9.09 19.16
CA PHE A 289 6.64 -9.65 18.97
C PHE A 289 6.50 -10.97 19.73
N LYS A 290 5.46 -11.07 20.56
CA LYS A 290 5.06 -12.29 21.25
C LYS A 290 3.84 -12.90 20.57
N LEU A 291 4.03 -14.07 19.97
CA LEU A 291 3.03 -14.84 19.25
C LEU A 291 2.44 -15.84 20.25
N ASN A 292 1.38 -15.46 20.96
CA ASN A 292 0.91 -16.25 22.12
C ASN A 292 0.00 -17.44 21.76
N LYS A 293 -0.58 -17.48 20.55
CA LYS A 293 -1.58 -18.47 20.16
C LYS A 293 -0.99 -19.45 19.14
N LYS A 294 -1.45 -20.70 19.16
CA LYS A 294 -1.09 -21.72 18.15
C LYS A 294 -1.84 -21.48 16.84
N LYS A 295 -1.33 -20.55 16.04
CA LYS A 295 -1.87 -20.17 14.73
C LYS A 295 -0.77 -19.62 13.83
N LYS A 296 -1.05 -19.50 12.54
CA LYS A 296 -0.16 -18.87 11.58
C LYS A 296 -0.26 -17.35 11.67
N TYR A 297 0.86 -16.68 11.78
CA TYR A 297 0.98 -15.23 11.81
C TYR A 297 1.65 -14.71 10.56
N GLN A 298 1.32 -13.48 10.20
CA GLN A 298 1.94 -12.73 9.12
C GLN A 298 2.57 -11.46 9.69
N ILE A 299 3.83 -11.26 9.35
CA ILE A 299 4.55 -10.01 9.51
C ILE A 299 4.49 -9.30 8.16
N THR A 300 3.98 -8.07 8.13
CA THR A 300 4.09 -7.21 6.95
C THR A 300 5.42 -6.44 7.02
N LEU A 301 6.24 -6.57 5.98
CA LEU A 301 7.49 -5.82 5.80
C LEU A 301 7.24 -4.67 4.84
N ALA A 302 6.64 -3.60 5.36
CA ALA A 302 6.30 -2.40 4.61
C ALA A 302 5.63 -2.74 3.26
N ASP A 303 6.17 -2.24 2.15
CA ASP A 303 5.68 -2.44 0.79
C ASP A 303 6.53 -3.43 -0.02
N PHE A 304 7.35 -4.27 0.63
CA PHE A 304 8.30 -5.14 -0.07
C PHE A 304 8.28 -6.62 0.27
N GLY A 305 7.61 -7.01 1.36
CA GLY A 305 7.56 -8.43 1.71
C GLY A 305 6.54 -8.79 2.76
N LEU A 306 6.21 -10.07 2.80
CA LEU A 306 5.43 -10.68 3.88
C LEU A 306 6.22 -11.85 4.44
N VAL A 307 6.09 -12.11 5.74
CA VAL A 307 6.72 -13.27 6.39
C VAL A 307 5.69 -14.02 7.20
N HIS A 308 5.58 -15.32 6.99
CA HIS A 308 4.71 -16.18 7.80
C HIS A 308 5.51 -17.05 8.74
N LEU A 309 4.97 -17.26 9.94
CA LEU A 309 5.46 -18.21 10.92
C LEU A 309 4.34 -18.65 11.85
N ASN A 310 4.47 -19.83 12.43
CA ASN A 310 3.52 -20.32 13.42
C ASN A 310 3.89 -19.82 14.83
N GLY A 311 2.87 -19.51 15.62
CA GLY A 311 3.00 -19.41 17.07
C GLY A 311 2.75 -20.75 17.76
N PRO A 312 3.09 -20.89 19.05
CA PRO A 312 3.64 -19.85 19.89
C PRO A 312 5.15 -19.61 19.69
N ALA A 313 5.54 -18.35 19.59
CA ALA A 313 6.94 -17.95 19.39
C ALA A 313 7.20 -16.52 19.87
N THR A 314 8.46 -16.17 20.13
CA THR A 314 8.92 -14.80 20.38
C THR A 314 9.96 -14.44 19.34
N ILE A 315 9.75 -13.32 18.67
CA ILE A 315 10.68 -12.81 17.65
C ILE A 315 11.07 -11.37 17.96
N GLU A 316 12.29 -11.01 17.61
CA GLU A 316 12.77 -9.62 17.57
C GLU A 316 13.00 -9.25 16.10
N ILE A 317 12.45 -8.11 15.67
CA ILE A 317 12.70 -7.59 14.33
C ILE A 317 13.54 -6.31 14.45
N THR A 318 14.69 -6.28 13.78
CA THR A 318 15.54 -5.07 13.66
C THR A 318 15.38 -4.51 12.26
N TYR A 319 15.10 -3.22 12.12
CA TYR A 319 14.76 -2.59 10.84
C TYR A 319 15.05 -1.08 10.86
N PRO A 320 15.14 -0.39 9.69
CA PRO A 320 15.40 1.03 9.63
C PRO A 320 14.28 1.83 10.30
N LYS A 321 14.64 2.84 11.09
CA LYS A 321 13.67 3.76 11.71
C LYS A 321 12.77 4.36 10.63
N GLY A 322 11.49 4.42 10.94
CA GLY A 322 10.45 4.88 10.03
C GLY A 322 9.75 3.76 9.29
N LEU A 323 10.40 2.64 8.99
CA LEU A 323 9.79 1.54 8.23
C LEU A 323 8.62 0.88 9.00
N HIS A 324 7.52 0.64 8.30
CA HIS A 324 6.30 0.03 8.81
C HIS A 324 6.50 -1.48 8.91
N ILE A 325 6.43 -1.99 10.13
CA ILE A 325 6.45 -3.42 10.44
C ILE A 325 5.25 -3.71 11.32
N SER A 326 4.39 -4.62 10.88
CA SER A 326 3.19 -4.99 11.61
C SER A 326 3.06 -6.50 11.73
N LEU A 327 2.26 -6.94 12.70
CA LEU A 327 1.97 -8.34 12.95
C LEU A 327 0.46 -8.57 13.01
N LYS A 328 -0.01 -9.54 12.22
CA LYS A 328 -1.40 -10.01 12.22
C LYS A 328 -1.44 -11.54 12.19
N GLU A 329 -2.60 -12.12 12.46
CA GLU A 329 -2.85 -13.50 12.05
C GLU A 329 -2.91 -13.56 10.52
N ALA A 330 -2.28 -14.59 9.95
CA ALA A 330 -2.02 -14.68 8.51
C ALA A 330 -3.29 -14.58 7.67
N PHE A 331 -3.20 -13.82 6.59
CA PHE A 331 -4.30 -13.60 5.66
C PHE A 331 -4.50 -14.74 4.67
N PHE A 332 -3.46 -15.52 4.42
CA PHE A 332 -3.48 -16.68 3.54
C PHE A 332 -2.58 -17.79 4.11
N LEU A 333 -2.71 -18.99 3.56
CA LEU A 333 -2.01 -20.19 4.01
C LEU A 333 -0.94 -20.63 3.02
#